data_AF-C1IGL0-F1
#
_entry.id   AF-C1IGL0-F1
#
_cell.length_a   1.000
_cell.length_b   1.000
_cell.length_c   1.000
_cell.angle_alpha   90.00
_cell.angle_beta   90.00
_cell.angle_gamma   90.00
#
_symmetry.space_group_name_H-M   'P 1'
#
loop_
_entity.id
_entity.type
_entity.pdbx_description
1 polymer ?
#
loop_
_entity_poly.entity_id
_entity_poly.type
_entity_poly.pdbx_seq_one_letter_code
_entity_poly.pdbx_strand_id
1 'polypeptide(L)'
;FLKPRLVDIEQVSSTHAKVTLEPLERGFGHTLGNALRRILLSSMPGCAVTEVEIDGVLHEYSTKEGVQEDILEILLNLKGLAVRVQGKDEVVLTLNKSGIGPVTAADITHDGDVEIVKPQHVICHLTDENASISMRIKVQRGRGYVPASARIHSEEDERPIGRLLVDACYSPVERIAYNVEAARVEQRTDLDKLVIEMETNGTIDPEEAIRRAATILAEQLEAFVDLRDVRQPEVKEEKPEFDPILLRPVDDLELTVRSANCLKAEAIHYIGDLVQRTEVELLKTPNLGKKSLTEIKDVLASRGLSLG
;
A
#
# COMPACT_ATOMS: atom_id res chain seq x y z
N PHE A 1 4.26 8.40 -18.39
CA PHE A 1 5.17 7.59 -17.57
C PHE A 1 5.10 6.16 -18.04
N LEU A 2 6.23 5.59 -18.45
CA LEU A 2 6.32 4.14 -18.65
C LEU A 2 6.02 3.47 -17.30
N LYS A 3 5.12 2.48 -17.29
CA LYS A 3 4.90 1.69 -16.07
C LYS A 3 6.12 0.79 -15.91
N PRO A 4 6.96 0.99 -14.87
CA PRO A 4 8.11 0.13 -14.66
C PRO A 4 7.62 -1.29 -14.46
N ARG A 5 8.32 -2.25 -15.05
CA ARG A 5 8.08 -3.67 -14.82
C ARG A 5 9.21 -4.20 -13.96
N LEU A 6 8.89 -5.18 -13.13
CA LEU A 6 9.91 -5.96 -12.49
C LEU A 6 10.46 -6.91 -13.55
N VAL A 7 11.71 -6.72 -13.94
CA VAL A 7 12.29 -7.37 -15.12
C VAL A 7 13.08 -8.60 -14.74
N ASP A 8 13.80 -8.56 -13.62
CA ASP A 8 14.67 -9.66 -13.22
C ASP A 8 14.74 -9.81 -11.70
N ILE A 9 14.70 -11.06 -11.24
CA ILE A 9 14.95 -11.48 -9.86
C ILE A 9 16.02 -12.56 -9.92
N GLU A 10 17.25 -12.17 -9.61
CA GLU A 10 18.36 -13.09 -9.45
C GLU A 10 18.42 -13.52 -7.99
N GLN A 11 17.92 -14.71 -7.68
CA GLN A 11 18.11 -15.31 -6.36
C GLN A 11 19.52 -15.91 -6.27
N VAL A 12 20.38 -15.28 -5.48
CA VAL A 12 21.75 -15.75 -5.23
C VAL A 12 21.74 -16.86 -4.17
N SER A 13 20.83 -16.76 -3.20
CA SER A 13 20.58 -17.74 -2.14
C SER A 13 19.13 -17.63 -1.66
N SER A 14 18.68 -18.52 -0.78
CA SER A 14 17.35 -18.39 -0.12
C SER A 14 17.21 -17.08 0.67
N THR A 15 18.30 -16.58 1.23
CA THR A 15 18.35 -15.34 2.02
C THR A 15 18.78 -14.12 1.22
N HIS A 16 19.33 -14.29 0.01
CA HIS A 16 19.98 -13.22 -0.75
C HIS A 16 19.42 -13.14 -2.17
N ALA A 17 18.85 -12.00 -2.53
CA ALA A 17 18.37 -11.76 -3.88
C ALA A 17 18.73 -10.38 -4.39
N LYS A 18 18.88 -10.31 -5.70
CA LYS A 18 19.10 -9.09 -6.47
C LYS A 18 17.90 -8.87 -7.39
N VAL A 19 17.23 -7.74 -7.20
CA VAL A 19 16.02 -7.39 -7.94
C VAL A 19 16.25 -6.15 -8.79
N THR A 20 15.84 -6.25 -10.04
CA THR A 20 16.03 -5.22 -11.05
C THR A 20 14.69 -4.67 -11.53
N LEU A 21 14.54 -3.34 -11.46
CA LEU A 21 13.39 -2.60 -11.97
C LEU A 21 13.81 -1.70 -13.14
N GLU A 22 13.18 -1.90 -14.30
CA GLU A 22 13.36 -1.08 -15.49
C GLU A 22 12.09 -1.12 -16.38
N PRO A 23 11.85 -0.12 -17.24
CA PRO A 23 12.48 1.20 -17.28
C PRO A 23 11.91 2.16 -16.23
N LEU A 24 12.79 2.99 -15.65
CA LEU A 24 12.41 4.14 -14.83
C LEU A 24 12.74 5.44 -15.56
N GLU A 25 11.94 6.48 -15.33
CA GLU A 25 12.29 7.81 -15.79
C GLU A 25 13.55 8.31 -15.08
N ARG A 26 14.28 9.24 -15.71
CA ARG A 26 15.50 9.80 -15.15
C ARG A 26 15.30 10.36 -13.74
N GLY A 27 16.14 9.93 -12.80
CA GLY A 27 16.10 10.32 -11.39
C GLY A 27 15.13 9.51 -10.52
N PHE A 28 14.19 8.77 -11.11
CA PHE A 28 13.25 7.94 -10.33
C PHE A 28 13.93 6.74 -9.69
N GLY A 29 15.05 6.25 -10.25
CA GLY A 29 15.85 5.19 -9.63
C GLY A 29 16.30 5.56 -8.22
N HIS A 30 16.80 6.78 -8.02
CA HIS A 30 17.23 7.26 -6.70
C HIS A 30 16.06 7.45 -5.74
N THR A 31 14.94 8.00 -6.23
CA THR A 31 13.74 8.24 -5.41
C THR A 31 13.15 6.93 -4.90
N LEU A 32 12.93 5.97 -5.80
CA LEU A 32 12.36 4.66 -5.45
C LEU A 32 13.34 3.82 -4.64
N GLY A 33 14.62 3.78 -5.01
CA GLY A 33 15.64 3.03 -4.29
C GLY A 33 15.76 3.48 -2.83
N ASN A 34 15.82 4.80 -2.59
CA ASN A 34 15.88 5.33 -1.24
C ASN A 34 14.57 5.13 -0.46
N ALA A 35 13.40 5.30 -1.09
CA ALA A 35 12.11 5.10 -0.45
C ALA A 35 11.91 3.64 -0.03
N LEU A 36 12.14 2.68 -0.94
CA LEU A 36 12.02 1.26 -0.66
C LEU A 36 13.03 0.81 0.40
N ARG A 37 14.28 1.30 0.33
CA ARG A 37 15.30 1.02 1.35
C ARG A 37 14.84 1.38 2.75
N ARG A 38 14.23 2.56 2.92
CA ARG A 38 13.73 3.03 4.22
C ARG A 38 12.60 2.16 4.75
N ILE A 39 11.66 1.78 3.88
CA ILE A 39 10.51 0.95 4.26
C ILE A 39 10.97 -0.46 4.64
N LEU A 40 11.86 -1.05 3.85
CA LEU A 40 12.39 -2.39 4.07
C LEU A 40 13.13 -2.51 5.42
N LEU A 41 13.85 -1.47 5.83
CA LEU A 41 14.57 -1.45 7.13
C LEU A 41 13.69 -1.06 8.32
N SER A 42 12.62 -0.29 8.11
CA SER A 42 11.87 0.32 9.21
C SER A 42 10.51 -0.30 9.49
N SER A 43 9.80 -0.76 8.46
CA SER A 43 8.35 -1.00 8.54
C SER A 43 7.95 -2.43 8.16
N MET A 44 8.94 -3.28 7.91
CA MET A 44 8.68 -4.69 7.63
C MET A 44 8.14 -5.39 8.88
N PRO A 45 7.03 -6.12 8.76
CA PRO A 45 6.52 -6.92 9.85
C PRO A 45 7.42 -8.15 10.02
N GLY A 46 7.71 -8.47 11.27
CA GLY A 46 8.43 -9.68 11.64
C GLY A 46 8.22 -10.01 13.11
N CYS A 47 8.90 -11.06 13.56
CA CYS A 47 8.79 -11.58 14.91
C CYS A 47 10.15 -11.47 15.60
N ALA A 48 10.13 -11.10 16.88
CA ALA A 48 11.34 -10.98 17.69
C ALA A 48 11.09 -11.46 19.11
N VAL A 49 12.17 -11.91 19.75
CA VAL A 49 12.16 -12.22 21.19
C VAL A 49 12.03 -10.92 21.98
N THR A 50 11.15 -10.91 22.97
CA THR A 50 10.80 -9.72 23.75
C THR A 50 11.14 -9.87 25.22
N GLU A 51 10.82 -11.02 25.79
CA GLU A 51 11.08 -11.36 27.18
C GLU A 51 11.69 -12.74 27.25
N VAL A 52 12.59 -12.94 28.21
CA VAL A 52 13.19 -14.23 28.50
C VAL A 52 13.16 -14.43 30.01
N GLU A 53 12.68 -15.59 30.44
CA GLU A 53 12.70 -16.00 31.84
C GLU A 53 13.55 -17.26 31.94
N ILE A 54 14.66 -17.18 32.66
CA ILE A 54 15.64 -18.27 32.77
C ILE A 54 15.63 -18.81 34.20
N ASP A 55 15.55 -20.13 34.35
CA ASP A 55 15.51 -20.76 35.67
C ASP A 55 16.82 -20.52 36.44
N GLY A 56 16.67 -19.93 37.63
CA GLY A 56 17.78 -19.59 38.53
C GLY A 56 18.46 -18.26 38.23
N VAL A 57 17.93 -17.46 37.30
CA VAL A 57 18.45 -16.13 36.95
C VAL A 57 17.48 -15.05 37.42
N LEU A 58 17.95 -14.15 38.28
CA LEU A 58 17.13 -13.05 38.79
C LEU A 58 17.33 -11.75 38.00
N HIS A 59 18.52 -11.55 37.43
CA HIS A 59 18.91 -10.35 36.70
C HIS A 59 19.96 -10.65 35.61
N GLU A 60 20.07 -9.77 34.61
CA GLU A 60 20.93 -9.92 33.43
C GLU A 60 22.44 -9.99 33.71
N TYR A 61 22.92 -9.43 34.82
CA TYR A 61 24.36 -9.44 35.20
C TYR A 61 24.79 -10.68 35.99
N SER A 62 23.95 -11.70 36.08
CA SER A 62 24.28 -12.94 36.78
C SER A 62 25.01 -13.91 35.87
N THR A 63 25.65 -14.90 36.47
CA THR A 63 26.24 -16.05 35.78
C THR A 63 25.57 -17.33 36.28
N LYS A 64 25.48 -18.34 35.42
CA LYS A 64 24.90 -19.64 35.76
C LYS A 64 26.00 -20.69 35.75
N GLU A 65 26.13 -21.42 36.86
CA GLU A 65 27.10 -22.51 36.97
C GLU A 65 26.80 -23.61 35.94
N GLY A 66 27.84 -24.09 35.24
CA GLY A 66 27.72 -25.10 34.20
C GLY A 66 27.35 -24.56 32.80
N VAL A 67 27.20 -23.25 32.63
CA VAL A 67 27.07 -22.58 31.32
C VAL A 67 28.36 -21.83 31.01
N GLN A 68 28.82 -21.89 29.76
CA GLN A 68 30.06 -21.22 29.35
C GLN A 68 29.89 -19.69 29.23
N GLU A 69 28.75 -19.25 28.69
CA GLU A 69 28.45 -17.83 28.41
C GLU A 69 27.78 -17.12 29.59
N ASP A 70 27.98 -15.80 29.67
CA ASP A 70 27.25 -14.93 30.59
C ASP A 70 25.80 -14.77 30.13
N ILE A 71 24.87 -14.50 31.06
CA ILE A 71 23.46 -14.31 30.74
C ILE A 71 23.24 -13.21 29.69
N LEU A 72 24.05 -12.14 29.72
CA LEU A 72 23.98 -11.05 28.74
C LEU A 72 24.30 -11.53 27.32
N GLU A 73 25.28 -12.43 27.17
CA GLU A 73 25.63 -13.05 25.88
C GLU A 73 24.53 -14.00 25.39
N ILE A 74 23.90 -14.75 26.30
CA ILE A 74 22.71 -15.56 25.99
C ILE A 74 21.57 -14.68 25.46
N LEU A 75 21.28 -13.55 26.12
CA LEU A 75 20.25 -12.61 25.68
C LEU A 75 20.57 -12.01 24.30
N LEU A 76 21.85 -11.73 24.03
CA LEU A 76 22.29 -11.25 22.72
C LEU A 76 22.09 -12.31 21.62
N ASN A 77 22.40 -13.57 21.91
CA ASN A 77 22.17 -14.68 20.97
C ASN A 77 20.68 -14.91 20.73
N LEU A 78 19.84 -14.81 21.78
CA LEU A 78 18.38 -14.91 21.65
C LEU A 78 17.79 -13.77 20.81
N LYS A 79 18.38 -12.57 20.84
CA LYS A 79 17.99 -11.45 19.97
C LYS A 79 18.19 -11.76 18.48
N GLY A 80 19.16 -12.62 18.14
CA GLY A 80 19.43 -13.10 16.78
C GLY A 80 18.56 -14.27 16.31
N LEU A 81 17.64 -14.77 17.15
CA LEU A 81 16.79 -15.91 16.81
C LEU A 81 15.76 -15.52 15.73
N ALA A 82 15.89 -16.12 14.55
CA ALA A 82 14.97 -15.94 13.43
C ALA A 82 13.77 -16.90 13.56
N VAL A 83 12.61 -16.33 13.90
CA VAL A 83 11.37 -17.07 14.15
C VAL A 83 10.22 -16.52 13.29
N ARG A 84 9.37 -17.42 12.80
CA ARG A 84 8.14 -17.10 12.07
C ARG A 84 6.95 -17.60 12.86
N VAL A 85 5.99 -16.72 13.14
CA VAL A 85 4.76 -17.04 13.87
C VAL A 85 3.56 -16.86 12.96
N GLN A 86 2.67 -17.85 12.94
CA GLN A 86 1.45 -17.83 12.15
C GLN A 86 0.22 -17.61 13.04
N GLY A 87 -0.63 -16.64 12.69
CA GLY A 87 -1.95 -16.44 13.30
C GLY A 87 -2.01 -15.76 14.68
N LYS A 88 -0.90 -15.65 15.42
CA LYS A 88 -0.85 -15.01 16.75
C LYS A 88 0.17 -13.86 16.79
N ASP A 89 -0.13 -12.85 17.60
CA ASP A 89 0.77 -11.70 17.82
C ASP A 89 1.76 -11.94 18.97
N GLU A 90 1.44 -12.87 19.88
CA GLU A 90 2.31 -13.28 21.00
C GLU A 90 2.32 -14.80 21.12
N VAL A 91 3.52 -15.36 21.36
CA VAL A 91 3.72 -16.78 21.64
C VAL A 91 4.85 -16.97 22.64
N VAL A 92 4.73 -18.00 23.48
CA VAL A 92 5.75 -18.38 24.45
C VAL A 92 6.36 -19.71 24.03
N LEU A 93 7.67 -19.73 23.89
CA LEU A 93 8.48 -20.90 23.57
C LEU A 93 9.19 -21.37 24.83
N THR A 94 9.42 -22.68 24.94
CA THR A 94 10.18 -23.24 26.06
C THR A 94 11.42 -23.93 25.52
N LEU A 95 12.59 -23.62 26.08
CA LEU A 95 13.84 -24.27 25.75
C LEU A 95 14.30 -25.07 26.96
N ASN A 96 14.53 -26.37 26.77
CA ASN A 96 15.03 -27.27 27.81
C ASN A 96 16.21 -28.07 27.26
N LYS A 97 17.36 -27.98 27.93
CA LYS A 97 18.54 -28.79 27.61
C LYS A 97 19.25 -29.23 28.87
N SER A 98 19.74 -30.47 28.85
CA SER A 98 20.57 -31.05 29.91
C SER A 98 21.76 -31.79 29.33
N GLY A 99 22.84 -31.87 30.11
CA GLY A 99 24.09 -32.52 29.72
C GLY A 99 25.02 -31.63 28.89
N ILE A 100 26.23 -32.13 28.66
CA ILE A 100 27.28 -31.38 27.95
C ILE A 100 26.91 -31.20 26.47
N GLY A 101 27.01 -29.98 25.97
CA GLY A 101 26.87 -29.68 24.55
C GLY A 101 26.34 -28.28 24.22
N PRO A 102 26.31 -27.94 22.91
CA PRO A 102 25.70 -26.70 22.45
C PRO A 102 24.18 -26.77 22.62
N VAL A 103 23.61 -25.67 23.10
CA VAL A 103 22.18 -25.39 23.13
C VAL A 103 21.83 -24.67 21.84
N THR A 104 21.07 -25.34 20.98
CA THR A 104 20.70 -24.81 19.67
C THR A 104 19.23 -24.43 19.61
N ALA A 105 18.85 -23.64 18.62
CA ALA A 105 17.44 -23.31 18.38
C ALA A 105 16.60 -24.55 18.05
N ALA A 106 17.20 -25.66 17.62
CA ALA A 106 16.53 -26.94 17.43
C ALA A 106 16.06 -27.59 18.75
N ASP A 107 16.65 -27.22 19.89
CA ASP A 107 16.27 -27.72 21.22
C ASP A 107 15.06 -26.97 21.81
N ILE A 108 14.52 -25.98 21.08
CA ILE A 108 13.34 -25.22 21.50
C ILE A 108 12.09 -26.06 21.27
N THR A 109 11.32 -26.27 22.34
CA THR A 109 9.97 -26.81 22.27
C THR A 109 9.01 -25.71 21.83
N HIS A 110 8.34 -25.94 20.70
CA HIS A 110 7.43 -24.99 20.10
C HIS A 110 6.12 -25.66 19.70
N ASP A 111 5.05 -24.87 19.63
CA ASP A 111 3.76 -25.30 19.08
C ASP A 111 3.81 -25.28 17.54
N GLY A 112 2.82 -25.89 16.88
CA GLY A 112 2.72 -25.91 15.42
C GLY A 112 2.53 -24.54 14.75
N ASP A 113 2.19 -23.51 15.53
CA ASP A 113 2.00 -22.13 15.04
C ASP A 113 3.33 -21.37 14.88
N VAL A 114 4.44 -21.95 15.34
CA VAL A 114 5.77 -21.33 15.33
C VAL A 114 6.74 -22.18 14.52
N GLU A 115 7.51 -21.50 13.69
CA GLU A 115 8.53 -22.10 12.86
C GLU A 115 9.87 -21.40 13.09
N ILE A 116 10.89 -22.21 13.39
CA ILE A 116 12.25 -21.75 13.59
C ILE A 116 13.00 -21.92 12.27
N VAL A 117 13.33 -20.80 11.64
CA VAL A 117 13.95 -20.81 10.30
C VAL A 117 15.40 -21.26 10.35
N LYS A 118 16.11 -20.91 11.44
CA LYS A 118 17.53 -21.22 11.62
C LYS A 118 17.74 -22.17 12.80
N PRO A 119 17.48 -23.49 12.63
CA PRO A 119 17.58 -24.47 13.72
C PRO A 119 19.03 -24.63 14.24
N GLN A 120 20.01 -24.35 13.39
CA GLN A 120 21.45 -24.38 13.71
C GLN A 120 21.95 -23.18 14.52
N HIS A 121 21.10 -22.21 14.85
CA HIS A 121 21.48 -21.05 15.64
C HIS A 121 21.83 -21.48 17.06
N VAL A 122 23.06 -21.20 17.50
CA VAL A 122 23.55 -21.56 18.84
C VAL A 122 23.19 -20.44 19.80
N ILE A 123 22.64 -20.81 20.96
CA ILE A 123 22.22 -19.88 22.01
C ILE A 123 23.30 -19.82 23.10
N CYS A 124 23.75 -20.98 23.60
CA CYS A 124 24.81 -21.11 24.61
C CYS A 124 25.40 -22.52 24.63
N HIS A 125 26.39 -22.78 25.49
CA HIS A 125 27.02 -24.09 25.68
C HIS A 125 26.97 -24.53 27.15
N LEU A 126 26.61 -25.80 27.36
CA LEU A 126 26.67 -26.45 28.67
C LEU A 126 28.00 -27.20 28.82
N THR A 127 28.70 -26.96 29.93
CA THR A 127 30.05 -27.47 30.17
C THR A 127 30.11 -28.66 31.13
N ASP A 128 29.06 -28.92 31.90
CA ASP A 128 28.99 -29.99 32.91
C ASP A 128 27.92 -31.05 32.57
N GLU A 129 28.13 -32.30 32.98
CA GLU A 129 27.22 -33.43 32.74
C GLU A 129 25.89 -33.26 33.51
N ASN A 130 25.94 -32.59 34.66
CA ASN A 130 24.76 -32.32 35.48
C ASN A 130 24.18 -30.92 35.27
N ALA A 131 24.75 -30.13 34.35
CA ALA A 131 24.19 -28.82 34.01
C ALA A 131 22.88 -28.97 33.25
N SER A 132 21.92 -28.11 33.58
CA SER A 132 20.67 -27.98 32.84
C SER A 132 20.27 -26.52 32.72
N ILE A 133 19.66 -26.20 31.59
CA ILE A 133 19.09 -24.89 31.31
C ILE A 133 17.66 -25.06 30.84
N SER A 134 16.79 -24.31 31.49
CA SER A 134 15.36 -24.19 31.19
C SER A 134 15.04 -22.71 31.12
N MET A 135 14.41 -22.30 30.04
CA MET A 135 13.98 -20.92 29.85
C MET A 135 12.68 -20.82 29.08
N ARG A 136 11.88 -19.80 29.40
CA ARG A 136 10.70 -19.39 28.65
C ARG A 136 11.02 -18.15 27.83
N ILE A 137 10.80 -18.22 26.53
CA ILE A 137 11.12 -17.17 25.57
C ILE A 137 9.82 -16.65 25.00
N LYS A 138 9.48 -15.40 25.30
CA LYS A 138 8.31 -14.74 24.71
C LYS A 138 8.72 -14.10 23.39
N VAL A 139 7.98 -14.44 22.34
CA VAL A 139 8.14 -13.90 20.99
C VAL A 139 6.89 -13.11 20.66
N GLN A 140 7.08 -11.90 20.16
CA GLN A 140 5.99 -11.07 19.68
C GLN A 140 6.19 -10.68 18.23
N ARG A 141 5.07 -10.50 17.53
CA ARG A 141 5.03 -9.90 16.21
C ARG A 141 4.97 -8.39 16.33
N GLY A 142 5.78 -7.71 15.54
CA GLY A 142 5.87 -6.26 15.57
C GLY A 142 6.44 -5.70 14.28
N ARG A 143 6.87 -4.45 14.35
CA ARG A 143 7.50 -3.73 13.25
C ARG A 143 8.63 -2.84 13.76
N GLY A 144 9.68 -2.73 12.96
CA GLY A 144 10.83 -1.89 13.27
C GLY A 144 11.60 -2.34 14.50
N TYR A 145 12.08 -1.35 15.26
CA TYR A 145 12.89 -1.56 16.46
C TYR A 145 12.22 -0.91 17.66
N VAL A 146 12.07 -1.66 18.74
CA VAL A 146 11.55 -1.14 20.00
C VAL A 146 12.54 -1.47 21.12
N PRO A 147 13.16 -0.47 21.76
CA PRO A 147 14.07 -0.71 22.86
C PRO A 147 13.31 -1.25 24.08
N ALA A 148 13.99 -2.09 24.87
CA ALA A 148 13.43 -2.69 26.07
C ALA A 148 12.86 -1.63 27.04
N SER A 149 13.57 -0.52 27.22
CA SER A 149 13.18 0.58 28.13
C SER A 149 11.88 1.28 27.76
N ALA A 150 11.55 1.39 26.47
CA ALA A 150 10.30 2.01 26.03
C ALA A 150 9.07 1.15 26.37
N ARG A 151 9.23 -0.18 26.39
CA ARG A 151 8.14 -1.12 26.73
C ARG A 151 7.84 -1.23 28.22
N ILE A 152 8.78 -0.80 29.07
CA ILE A 152 8.58 -0.77 30.52
C ILE A 152 7.37 0.11 30.90
N HIS A 153 7.02 1.10 30.07
CA HIS A 153 5.89 2.00 30.33
C HIS A 153 4.54 1.48 29.82
N SER A 154 4.54 0.47 28.94
CA SER A 154 3.29 -0.11 28.40
C SER A 154 2.77 -1.28 29.24
N GLU A 155 3.63 -1.92 30.02
CA GLU A 155 3.27 -3.07 30.86
C GLU A 155 3.19 -2.63 32.33
N GLU A 156 2.01 -2.17 32.75
CA GLU A 156 1.64 -1.92 34.16
C GLU A 156 1.47 -3.23 34.97
N ASP A 157 1.70 -4.40 34.37
CA ASP A 157 1.59 -5.69 35.04
C ASP A 157 2.75 -5.92 36.02
N GLU A 158 2.43 -6.48 37.19
CA GLU A 158 3.39 -6.90 38.21
C GLU A 158 4.41 -7.89 37.61
N ARG A 159 5.58 -7.38 37.25
CA ARG A 159 6.66 -8.20 36.68
C ARG A 159 7.29 -9.05 37.78
N PRO A 160 7.22 -10.39 37.71
CA PRO A 160 7.95 -11.24 38.63
C PRO A 160 9.47 -11.04 38.45
N ILE A 161 10.19 -11.14 39.55
CA ILE A 161 11.66 -11.11 39.56
C ILE A 161 12.17 -12.31 38.74
N GLY A 162 13.09 -12.07 37.80
CA GLY A 162 13.62 -13.10 36.87
C GLY A 162 13.12 -13.01 35.43
N ARG A 163 12.16 -12.13 35.13
CA ARG A 163 11.82 -11.77 33.74
C ARG A 163 12.80 -10.74 33.18
N LEU A 164 13.59 -11.16 32.20
CA LEU A 164 14.59 -10.34 31.51
C LEU A 164 13.98 -9.75 30.23
N LEU A 165 14.17 -8.45 30.04
CA LEU A 165 13.71 -7.76 28.83
C LEU A 165 14.83 -7.68 27.80
N VAL A 166 14.49 -7.96 26.56
CA VAL A 166 15.41 -7.85 25.42
C VAL A 166 14.91 -6.74 24.51
N ASP A 167 15.80 -6.04 23.81
CA ASP A 167 15.38 -5.13 22.75
C ASP A 167 14.79 -5.92 21.58
N ALA A 168 13.60 -5.53 21.11
CA ALA A 168 12.96 -6.23 20.02
C ALA A 168 13.34 -5.63 18.65
N CYS A 169 14.08 -6.41 17.87
CA CYS A 169 14.35 -6.15 16.46
C CYS A 169 13.39 -6.98 15.60
N TYR A 170 12.26 -6.42 15.19
CA TYR A 170 11.26 -7.13 14.37
C TYR A 170 11.60 -7.15 12.89
N SER A 171 12.67 -6.48 12.45
CA SER A 171 13.04 -6.41 11.03
C SER A 171 13.60 -7.76 10.54
N PRO A 172 12.99 -8.38 9.52
CA PRO A 172 13.52 -9.60 8.91
C PRO A 172 14.66 -9.33 7.90
N VAL A 173 14.89 -8.06 7.55
CA VAL A 173 15.93 -7.63 6.60
C VAL A 173 17.18 -7.22 7.36
N GLU A 174 18.32 -7.84 7.04
CA GLU A 174 19.62 -7.56 7.66
C GLU A 174 20.39 -6.49 6.88
N ARG A 175 20.43 -6.63 5.55
CA ARG A 175 21.20 -5.74 4.67
C ARG A 175 20.43 -5.42 3.41
N ILE A 176 20.55 -4.17 2.97
CA ILE A 176 20.02 -3.72 1.69
C ILE A 176 20.96 -2.69 1.07
N ALA A 177 21.28 -2.90 -0.20
CA ALA A 177 22.01 -1.99 -1.05
C ALA A 177 21.17 -1.69 -2.30
N TYR A 178 21.29 -0.48 -2.83
CA TYR A 178 20.69 -0.14 -4.11
C TYR A 178 21.69 0.61 -4.97
N ASN A 179 21.68 0.30 -6.26
CA ASN A 179 22.48 0.94 -7.29
C ASN A 179 21.55 1.41 -8.41
N VAL A 180 21.87 2.56 -9.01
CA VAL A 180 21.14 3.10 -10.15
C VAL A 180 22.07 3.10 -11.35
N GLU A 181 21.66 2.41 -12.40
CA GLU A 181 22.39 2.27 -13.67
C GLU A 181 21.56 2.90 -14.81
N ALA A 182 22.18 3.20 -15.94
CA ALA A 182 21.45 3.66 -17.13
C ALA A 182 20.77 2.47 -17.82
N ALA A 183 19.46 2.57 -18.04
CA ALA A 183 18.68 1.62 -18.83
C ALA A 183 18.63 2.07 -20.30
N ARG A 184 18.86 1.14 -21.23
CA ARG A 184 18.57 1.34 -22.65
C ARG A 184 17.35 0.52 -23.02
N VAL A 185 16.25 1.20 -23.31
CA VAL A 185 15.04 0.56 -23.84
C VAL A 185 14.82 1.06 -25.25
N GLU A 186 14.98 0.13 -26.21
CA GLU A 186 14.88 0.40 -27.66
C GLU A 186 15.85 1.52 -28.11
N GLN A 187 15.31 2.68 -28.51
CA GLN A 187 16.08 3.86 -28.93
C GLN A 187 16.29 4.88 -27.80
N ARG A 188 15.64 4.71 -26.64
CA ARG A 188 15.80 5.62 -25.49
C ARG A 188 16.93 5.14 -24.57
N THR A 189 17.86 6.05 -24.29
CA THR A 189 19.04 5.81 -23.43
C THR A 189 19.05 6.68 -22.18
N ASP A 190 18.00 7.47 -21.97
CA ASP A 190 17.84 8.45 -20.89
C ASP A 190 17.02 7.91 -19.70
N LEU A 191 16.83 6.58 -19.65
CA LEU A 191 16.07 5.89 -18.63
C LEU A 191 17.00 5.33 -17.56
N ASP A 192 16.48 5.15 -16.36
CA ASP A 192 17.18 4.58 -15.22
C ASP A 192 16.79 3.10 -15.04
N LYS A 193 17.72 2.32 -14.51
CA LYS A 193 17.58 0.96 -14.01
C LYS A 193 17.90 0.96 -12.52
N LEU A 194 17.00 0.45 -11.70
CA LEU A 194 17.21 0.32 -10.27
C LEU A 194 17.54 -1.13 -9.94
N VAL A 195 18.72 -1.36 -9.35
CA VAL A 195 19.18 -2.66 -8.87
C VAL A 195 19.18 -2.63 -7.34
N ILE A 196 18.40 -3.50 -6.72
CA ILE A 196 18.33 -3.65 -5.26
C ILE A 196 18.91 -5.01 -4.90
N GLU A 197 19.95 -5.02 -4.07
CA GLU A 197 20.54 -6.22 -3.51
C GLU A 197 20.12 -6.30 -2.03
N MET A 198 19.51 -7.41 -1.63
CA MET A 198 18.96 -7.55 -0.28
C MET A 198 19.19 -8.90 0.35
N GLU A 199 19.46 -8.86 1.64
CA GLU A 199 19.78 -10.01 2.47
C GLU A 199 18.82 -10.07 3.67
N THR A 200 18.09 -11.16 3.78
CA THR A 200 17.12 -11.44 4.86
C THR A 200 17.68 -12.50 5.80
N ASN A 201 17.13 -12.57 7.01
CA ASN A 201 17.45 -13.64 7.96
C ASN A 201 16.75 -14.99 7.62
N GLY A 202 16.10 -15.09 6.45
CA GLY A 202 15.36 -16.26 5.97
C GLY A 202 13.89 -16.34 6.42
N THR A 203 13.42 -15.43 7.29
CA THR A 203 12.00 -15.44 7.73
C THR A 203 11.02 -14.98 6.66
N ILE A 204 11.51 -14.19 5.71
CA ILE A 204 10.77 -13.71 4.55
C ILE A 204 11.62 -13.88 3.29
N ASP A 205 10.96 -14.27 2.21
CA ASP A 205 11.59 -14.28 0.89
C ASP A 205 11.88 -12.84 0.44
N PRO A 206 13.09 -12.57 -0.10
CA PRO A 206 13.44 -11.26 -0.62
C PRO A 206 12.41 -10.65 -1.59
N GLU A 207 11.85 -11.47 -2.49
CA GLU A 207 10.81 -11.02 -3.42
C GLU A 207 9.54 -10.57 -2.69
N GLU A 208 9.07 -11.38 -1.74
CA GLU A 208 7.88 -11.06 -0.94
C GLU A 208 8.11 -9.78 -0.12
N ALA A 209 9.31 -9.62 0.44
CA ALA A 209 9.69 -8.42 1.17
C ALA A 209 9.56 -7.15 0.30
N ILE A 210 10.04 -7.18 -0.94
CA ILE A 210 9.93 -6.04 -1.88
C ILE A 210 8.49 -5.76 -2.21
N ARG A 211 7.70 -6.79 -2.53
CA ARG A 211 6.28 -6.64 -2.85
C ARG A 211 5.54 -5.96 -1.71
N ARG A 212 5.80 -6.41 -0.48
CA ARG A 212 5.18 -5.84 0.73
C ARG A 212 5.62 -4.42 0.98
N ALA A 213 6.91 -4.11 0.81
CA ALA A 213 7.42 -2.75 0.94
C ALA A 213 6.84 -1.79 -0.11
N ALA A 214 6.63 -2.27 -1.34
CA ALA A 214 5.98 -1.50 -2.39
C ALA A 214 4.49 -1.22 -2.06
N THR A 215 3.78 -2.20 -1.52
CA THR A 215 2.39 -2.00 -1.03
C THR A 215 2.35 -0.97 0.09
N ILE A 216 3.24 -1.06 1.09
CA ILE A 216 3.32 -0.08 2.18
C ILE A 216 3.59 1.32 1.60
N LEU A 217 4.49 1.45 0.61
CA LEU A 217 4.75 2.74 -0.03
C LEU A 217 3.50 3.29 -0.72
N ALA A 218 2.74 2.44 -1.42
CA ALA A 218 1.52 2.83 -2.10
C ALA A 218 0.44 3.33 -1.11
N GLU A 219 0.23 2.61 0.00
CA GLU A 219 -0.69 3.02 1.07
C GLU A 219 -0.30 4.38 1.67
N GLN A 220 1.01 4.65 1.88
CA GLN A 220 1.46 5.95 2.38
C GLN A 220 1.27 7.08 1.36
N LEU A 221 1.30 6.77 0.05
CA LEU A 221 1.09 7.74 -1.02
C LEU A 221 -0.39 8.05 -1.26
N GLU A 222 -1.30 7.15 -0.89
CA GLU A 222 -2.76 7.33 -1.03
C GLU A 222 -3.23 8.62 -0.35
N ALA A 223 -2.74 8.91 0.86
CA ALA A 223 -3.04 10.17 1.57
C ALA A 223 -2.67 11.44 0.77
N PHE A 224 -1.64 11.37 -0.09
CA PHE A 224 -1.27 12.50 -0.97
C PHE A 224 -2.10 12.58 -2.24
N VAL A 225 -2.66 11.45 -2.69
CA VAL A 225 -3.57 11.39 -3.83
C VAL A 225 -4.91 11.99 -3.43
N ASP A 226 -5.45 11.62 -2.28
CA ASP A 226 -6.75 12.12 -1.79
C ASP A 226 -6.74 13.63 -1.52
N LEU A 227 -5.59 14.19 -1.12
CA LEU A 227 -5.41 15.64 -1.01
C LEU A 227 -5.63 16.39 -2.34
N ARG A 228 -5.52 15.70 -3.50
CA ARG A 228 -5.80 16.30 -4.81
C ARG A 228 -7.29 16.34 -5.13
N ASP A 229 -8.07 15.37 -4.65
CA ASP A 229 -9.51 15.31 -4.93
C ASP A 229 -10.28 16.43 -4.24
N VAL A 230 -9.78 16.94 -3.10
CA VAL A 230 -10.34 18.15 -2.45
C VAL A 230 -10.06 19.44 -3.25
N ARG A 231 -9.09 19.42 -4.17
CA ARG A 231 -8.62 20.60 -4.93
C ARG A 231 -9.12 20.69 -6.35
N GLN A 232 -9.69 19.62 -6.90
CA GLN A 232 -10.39 19.70 -8.18
C GLN A 232 -11.88 19.81 -7.87
N PRO A 233 -12.46 21.02 -7.81
CA PRO A 233 -13.87 21.11 -8.16
C PRO A 233 -13.92 20.52 -9.57
N GLU A 234 -14.58 19.36 -9.72
CA GLU A 234 -15.04 18.91 -11.03
C GLU A 234 -15.70 20.14 -11.63
N VAL A 235 -15.08 20.73 -12.64
CA VAL A 235 -15.80 21.59 -13.56
C VAL A 235 -16.75 20.62 -14.24
N LYS A 236 -17.91 20.38 -13.60
CA LYS A 236 -19.07 19.91 -14.32
C LYS A 236 -19.18 20.89 -15.46
N GLU A 237 -18.83 20.43 -16.65
CA GLU A 237 -19.32 21.07 -17.85
C GLU A 237 -20.84 21.08 -17.66
N GLU A 238 -21.37 22.20 -17.19
CA GLU A 238 -22.78 22.49 -17.30
C GLU A 238 -23.06 22.36 -18.78
N LYS A 239 -23.62 21.21 -19.18
CA LYS A 239 -24.29 21.11 -20.47
C LYS A 239 -25.18 22.33 -20.51
N PRO A 240 -25.10 23.18 -21.55
CA PRO A 240 -25.98 24.33 -21.62
C PRO A 240 -27.41 23.82 -21.44
N GLU A 241 -28.13 24.34 -20.44
CA GLU A 241 -29.50 23.94 -20.09
C GLU A 241 -30.49 24.15 -21.26
N PHE A 242 -30.02 24.76 -22.35
CA PHE A 242 -30.82 25.10 -23.51
C PHE A 242 -30.47 24.19 -24.69
N ASP A 243 -31.49 23.48 -25.15
CA ASP A 243 -31.44 22.69 -26.36
C ASP A 243 -31.06 23.62 -27.54
N PRO A 244 -29.94 23.40 -28.26
CA PRO A 244 -29.42 24.32 -29.29
C PRO A 244 -30.37 24.53 -30.48
N ILE A 245 -31.46 23.77 -30.54
CA ILE A 245 -32.54 23.94 -31.52
C ILE A 245 -33.39 25.18 -31.25
N LEU A 246 -33.51 25.64 -30.01
CA LEU A 246 -34.36 26.79 -29.64
C LEU A 246 -33.78 28.14 -30.10
N LEU A 247 -32.45 28.21 -30.26
CA LEU A 247 -31.73 29.39 -30.74
C LEU A 247 -31.68 29.50 -32.27
N ARG A 248 -32.22 28.52 -33.00
CA ARG A 248 -32.23 28.55 -34.47
C ARG A 248 -33.31 29.53 -34.98
N PRO A 249 -33.06 30.19 -36.12
CA PRO A 249 -34.05 31.04 -36.74
C PRO A 249 -35.23 30.24 -37.28
N VAL A 250 -36.41 30.85 -37.32
CA VAL A 250 -37.64 30.23 -37.87
C VAL A 250 -37.51 29.89 -39.35
N ASP A 251 -36.60 30.54 -40.09
CA ASP A 251 -36.32 30.24 -41.50
C ASP A 251 -35.77 28.84 -41.74
N ASP A 252 -35.14 28.22 -40.73
CA ASP A 252 -34.62 26.85 -40.80
C ASP A 252 -35.72 25.79 -40.61
N LEU A 253 -36.92 26.21 -40.20
CA LEU A 253 -38.13 25.40 -40.32
C LEU A 253 -38.61 25.61 -41.75
N GLU A 254 -38.47 24.60 -42.60
CA GLU A 254 -38.79 24.60 -44.05
C GLU A 254 -40.29 24.84 -44.32
N LEU A 255 -40.80 25.98 -43.87
CA LEU A 255 -42.19 26.41 -43.95
C LEU A 255 -42.46 27.05 -45.31
N THR A 256 -43.73 27.05 -45.72
CA THR A 256 -44.14 27.83 -46.89
C THR A 256 -43.79 29.30 -46.72
N VAL A 257 -43.49 29.96 -47.85
CA VAL A 257 -43.16 31.40 -47.95
C VAL A 257 -44.20 32.28 -47.26
N ARG A 258 -45.46 31.85 -47.22
CA ARG A 258 -46.54 32.56 -46.53
C ARG A 258 -46.40 32.46 -45.01
N SER A 259 -46.21 31.25 -44.48
CA SER A 259 -46.08 30.98 -43.05
C SER A 259 -44.83 31.67 -42.46
N ALA A 260 -43.68 31.61 -43.15
CA ALA A 260 -42.45 32.26 -42.71
C ALA A 260 -42.57 33.80 -42.69
N ASN A 261 -43.19 34.40 -43.71
CA ASN A 261 -43.37 35.86 -43.76
C ASN A 261 -44.39 36.36 -42.72
N CYS A 262 -45.44 35.59 -42.43
CA CYS A 262 -46.38 35.91 -41.36
C CYS A 262 -45.70 35.91 -39.97
N LEU A 263 -44.85 34.92 -39.68
CA LEU A 263 -44.13 34.84 -38.40
C LEU A 263 -43.11 35.97 -38.23
N LYS A 264 -42.41 36.35 -39.31
CA LYS A 264 -41.51 37.52 -39.32
C LYS A 264 -42.24 38.84 -39.10
N ALA A 265 -43.43 39.00 -39.66
CA ALA A 265 -44.23 40.22 -39.50
C ALA A 265 -44.68 40.44 -38.05
N GLU A 266 -44.77 39.37 -37.26
CA GLU A 266 -45.10 39.40 -35.82
C GLU A 266 -43.86 39.39 -34.91
N ALA A 267 -42.67 39.62 -35.48
CA ALA A 267 -41.39 39.64 -34.77
C ALA A 267 -40.99 38.31 -34.09
N ILE A 268 -41.48 37.18 -34.61
CA ILE A 268 -41.06 35.84 -34.17
C ILE A 268 -39.88 35.41 -35.04
N HIS A 269 -38.68 35.51 -34.50
CA HIS A 269 -37.44 35.25 -35.24
C HIS A 269 -36.81 33.90 -34.94
N TYR A 270 -37.01 33.37 -33.72
CA TYR A 270 -36.40 32.12 -33.25
C TYR A 270 -37.44 31.04 -32.97
N ILE A 271 -37.01 29.77 -33.06
CA ILE A 271 -37.87 28.61 -32.75
C ILE A 271 -38.33 28.64 -31.29
N GLY A 272 -37.48 29.09 -30.36
CA GLY A 272 -37.84 29.25 -28.96
C GLY A 272 -39.03 30.20 -28.74
N ASP A 273 -39.10 31.31 -29.49
CA ASP A 273 -40.20 32.27 -29.40
C ASP A 273 -41.51 31.69 -29.96
N LEU A 274 -41.41 30.82 -30.96
CA LEU A 274 -42.57 30.16 -31.58
C LEU A 274 -43.21 29.11 -30.66
N VAL A 275 -42.39 28.37 -29.90
CA VAL A 275 -42.84 27.32 -28.97
C VAL A 275 -43.61 27.90 -27.77
N GLN A 276 -43.32 29.14 -27.36
CA GLN A 276 -44.02 29.83 -26.27
C GLN A 276 -45.37 30.44 -26.66
N ARG A 277 -45.79 30.31 -27.93
CA ARG A 277 -47.03 30.88 -28.44
C ARG A 277 -48.12 29.83 -28.50
N THR A 278 -49.27 30.20 -27.95
CA THR A 278 -50.47 29.38 -28.07
C THR A 278 -51.09 29.49 -29.46
N GLU A 279 -51.80 28.44 -29.86
CA GLU A 279 -52.50 28.37 -31.15
C GLU A 279 -53.50 29.51 -31.35
N VAL A 280 -54.11 29.96 -30.26
CA VAL A 280 -55.11 31.03 -30.23
C VAL A 280 -54.47 32.39 -30.51
N GLU A 281 -53.21 32.59 -30.10
CA GLU A 281 -52.46 33.81 -30.41
C GLU A 281 -52.04 33.85 -31.87
N LEU A 282 -51.49 32.75 -32.39
CA LEU A 282 -51.08 32.64 -33.81
C LEU A 282 -52.25 32.82 -34.79
N LEU A 283 -53.47 32.42 -34.40
CA LEU A 283 -54.68 32.64 -35.23
C LEU A 283 -55.15 34.10 -35.27
N LYS A 284 -54.66 34.98 -34.38
CA LYS A 284 -54.95 36.42 -34.40
C LYS A 284 -54.04 37.18 -35.37
N THR A 285 -52.94 36.57 -35.78
CA THR A 285 -51.97 37.17 -36.70
C THR A 285 -52.59 37.42 -38.07
N PRO A 286 -52.45 38.63 -38.64
CA PRO A 286 -53.01 38.92 -39.95
C PRO A 286 -52.40 38.00 -41.02
N ASN A 287 -53.27 37.41 -41.84
CA ASN A 287 -52.94 36.51 -42.95
C ASN A 287 -52.41 35.10 -42.57
N LEU A 288 -52.43 34.72 -41.28
CA LEU A 288 -52.18 33.32 -40.87
C LEU A 288 -53.49 32.50 -40.92
N GLY A 289 -53.56 31.56 -41.87
CA GLY A 289 -54.75 30.72 -42.07
C GLY A 289 -54.65 29.37 -41.35
N LYS A 290 -55.80 28.67 -41.21
CA LYS A 290 -55.86 27.32 -40.61
C LYS A 290 -54.86 26.32 -41.24
N LYS A 291 -54.65 26.39 -42.56
CA LYS A 291 -53.68 25.52 -43.27
C LYS A 291 -52.22 25.78 -42.87
N SER A 292 -51.83 27.05 -42.72
CA SER A 292 -50.48 27.44 -42.25
C SER A 292 -50.26 27.05 -40.80
N LEU A 293 -51.30 27.12 -39.96
CA LEU A 293 -51.19 26.68 -38.57
C LEU A 293 -50.96 25.17 -38.46
N THR A 294 -51.66 24.37 -39.26
CA THR A 294 -51.43 22.90 -39.30
C THR A 294 -50.02 22.58 -39.79
N GLU A 295 -49.54 23.27 -40.82
CA GLU A 295 -48.17 23.14 -41.32
C GLU A 295 -47.12 23.42 -40.25
N ILE A 296 -47.27 24.50 -39.49
CA ILE A 296 -46.34 24.85 -38.39
C ILE A 296 -46.33 23.76 -37.31
N LYS A 297 -47.50 23.21 -36.96
CA LYS A 297 -47.61 22.13 -35.97
C LYS A 297 -46.92 20.86 -36.44
N ASP A 298 -47.14 20.46 -37.70
CA ASP A 298 -46.57 19.23 -38.24
C ASP A 298 -45.04 19.31 -38.29
N VAL A 299 -44.49 20.47 -38.69
CA VAL A 299 -43.04 20.70 -38.74
C VAL A 299 -42.42 20.77 -37.34
N LEU A 300 -43.07 21.45 -36.38
CA LEU A 300 -42.62 21.46 -34.98
C LEU A 300 -42.64 20.06 -34.37
N ALA A 301 -43.72 19.30 -34.59
CA ALA A 301 -43.87 17.94 -34.11
C ALA A 301 -42.81 16.99 -34.70
N SER A 302 -42.43 17.18 -35.97
CA SER A 302 -41.33 16.41 -36.60
C SER A 302 -39.98 16.60 -35.92
N ARG A 303 -39.79 17.72 -35.21
CA ARG A 303 -38.57 18.05 -34.45
C ARG A 303 -38.73 17.87 -32.94
N GLY A 304 -39.82 17.23 -32.51
CA GLY A 304 -40.08 16.94 -31.09
C GLY A 304 -40.54 18.15 -30.26
N LEU A 305 -40.95 19.24 -30.90
CA LEU A 305 -41.43 20.46 -30.26
C LEU A 305 -42.95 20.59 -30.43
N SER A 306 -43.63 21.20 -29.45
CA SER A 306 -45.06 21.47 -29.51
C SER A 306 -45.34 22.94 -29.19
N LEU A 307 -46.42 23.49 -29.74
CA LEU A 307 -46.91 24.81 -29.31
C LEU A 307 -47.45 24.69 -27.87
N GLY A 308 -47.11 25.66 -27.02
CA GLY A 308 -47.47 25.70 -25.60
C GLY A 308 -47.88 27.08 -25.15
#